data_AF-A0A3R9Y2X0-F1
#
_entry.id   AF-A0A3R9Y2X0-F1
#
_cell.length_a   1.000
_cell.length_b   1.000
_cell.length_c   1.000
_cell.angle_alpha   90.00
_cell.angle_beta   90.00
_cell.angle_gamma   90.00
#
_symmetry.space_group_name_H-M   'P 1'
#
loop_
_entity.id
_entity.type
_entity.pdbx_description
1 polymer ?
#
loop_
_entity_poly.entity_id
_entity_poly.type
_entity_poly.pdbx_seq_one_letter_code
_entity_poly.pdbx_strand_id
1 'polypeptide(L)'
;MSAMSLALLLTTAAATAVGAAALHAVHGLRKQVTALRGELAVSAHPRAATVPHARAAVQSPAAEIRAAVAEALAEERERELAEARAFWAAQEARDAADAPSLLGGLPGLGEDSPVFLPRQADLVGLEPVLGDDLADEYPEDSAELAAARRRHPSHPDFVPVQPNPGADHERTVSRLEELAEARTALADVRPGPLGTLDVYVFTDGTTLCMTPGHRETAERLAEALRSGTAPVLLGGSGISGAYALTFSCGDAEDPDSNVYILADRVIASL
;
A
#
# COMPACT_ATOMS: atom_id res chain seq x y z
N MET A 1 -64.85 41.35 17.01
CA MET A 1 -63.38 41.15 16.97
C MET A 1 -63.06 40.38 15.70
N SER A 2 -62.11 40.84 14.89
CA SER A 2 -61.85 40.28 13.54
C SER A 2 -61.21 38.90 13.62
N ALA A 3 -61.66 37.96 12.78
CA ALA A 3 -61.13 36.60 12.65
C ALA A 3 -59.60 36.58 12.40
N MET A 4 -59.09 37.63 11.76
CA MET A 4 -57.66 37.78 11.47
C MET A 4 -56.81 37.96 12.74
N SER A 5 -57.30 38.71 13.73
CA SER A 5 -56.60 38.88 15.02
C SER A 5 -56.57 37.58 15.83
N LEU A 6 -57.63 36.79 15.75
CA LEU A 6 -57.72 35.49 16.42
C LEU A 6 -56.77 34.47 15.77
N ALA A 7 -56.69 34.46 14.43
CA ALA A 7 -55.71 33.63 13.72
C ALA A 7 -54.25 33.97 14.08
N LEU A 8 -53.92 35.27 14.20
CA LEU A 8 -52.59 35.73 14.59
C LEU A 8 -52.23 35.37 16.04
N LEU A 9 -53.20 35.41 16.95
CA LEU A 9 -53.01 34.96 18.33
C LEU A 9 -52.81 33.43 18.42
N LEU A 10 -53.53 32.65 17.61
CA LEU A 10 -53.36 31.20 17.57
C LEU A 10 -52.00 30.79 16.98
N THR A 11 -51.52 31.44 15.92
CA THR A 11 -50.22 31.11 15.32
C THR A 11 -49.06 31.47 16.25
N THR A 12 -49.13 32.62 16.93
CA THR A 12 -48.12 33.01 17.92
C THR A 12 -48.11 32.07 19.13
N ALA A 13 -49.28 31.65 19.62
CA ALA A 13 -49.38 30.65 20.69
C ALA A 13 -48.85 29.27 20.26
N ALA A 14 -49.12 28.84 19.03
CA ALA A 14 -48.60 27.59 18.51
C ALA A 14 -47.07 27.64 18.35
N ALA A 15 -46.52 28.74 17.83
CA ALA A 15 -45.07 28.91 17.66
C ALA A 15 -44.31 28.90 19.00
N THR A 16 -44.85 29.54 20.04
CA THR A 16 -44.22 29.53 21.38
C THR A 16 -44.28 28.15 22.03
N ALA A 17 -45.39 27.42 21.85
CA ALA A 17 -45.52 26.04 22.35
C ALA A 17 -44.51 25.09 21.68
N VAL A 18 -44.36 25.18 20.36
CA VAL A 18 -43.36 24.38 19.62
C VAL A 18 -41.93 24.75 20.03
N GLY A 19 -41.64 26.05 20.19
CA GLY A 19 -40.33 26.51 20.67
C GLY A 19 -39.99 25.99 22.07
N ALA A 20 -40.97 26.01 22.99
CA ALA A 20 -40.79 25.46 24.34
C ALA A 20 -40.57 23.94 24.33
N ALA A 21 -41.32 23.20 23.51
CA ALA A 21 -41.14 21.75 23.35
C ALA A 21 -39.75 21.41 22.77
N ALA A 22 -39.28 22.16 21.76
CA ALA A 22 -37.96 21.98 21.19
C ALA A 22 -36.84 22.24 22.22
N LEU A 23 -36.95 23.32 23.00
CA LEU A 23 -35.99 23.61 24.07
C LEU A 23 -35.98 22.53 25.14
N HIS A 24 -37.15 21.98 25.51
CA HIS A 24 -37.23 20.89 26.47
C HIS A 24 -36.58 19.61 25.95
N ALA A 25 -36.80 19.27 24.68
CA ALA A 25 -36.15 18.12 24.03
C ALA A 25 -34.63 18.28 23.97
N VAL A 26 -34.13 19.47 23.58
CA VAL A 26 -32.68 19.77 23.57
C VAL A 26 -32.09 19.69 24.97
N HIS A 27 -32.81 20.17 26.00
CA HIS A 27 -32.37 20.07 27.38
C HIS A 27 -32.31 18.60 27.86
N GLY A 28 -33.32 17.79 27.50
CA GLY A 28 -33.34 16.35 27.75
C GLY A 28 -32.16 15.63 27.09
N LEU A 29 -31.90 15.92 25.82
CA LEU A 29 -30.77 15.36 25.08
C LEU A 29 -29.43 15.77 25.70
N ARG A 30 -29.27 17.05 26.08
CA ARG A 30 -28.05 17.52 26.75
C ARG A 30 -27.82 16.78 28.07
N LYS A 31 -28.88 16.53 28.84
CA LYS A 31 -28.80 15.75 30.08
C LYS A 31 -28.40 14.29 29.82
N GLN A 32 -28.97 13.65 28.80
CA GLN A 32 -28.61 12.30 28.38
C GLN A 32 -27.15 12.20 27.93
N VAL A 33 -26.68 13.15 27.12
CA VAL A 33 -25.26 13.22 26.69
C VAL A 33 -24.33 13.41 27.88
N THR A 34 -24.68 14.25 28.85
CA THR A 34 -23.87 14.42 30.07
C THR A 34 -23.86 13.17 30.94
N ALA A 35 -24.98 12.44 31.03
CA ALA A 35 -25.05 11.19 31.77
C ALA A 35 -24.20 10.09 31.11
N LEU A 36 -24.35 9.91 29.79
CA LEU A 36 -23.54 8.98 29.00
C LEU A 36 -22.04 9.27 29.12
N ARG A 37 -21.63 10.55 29.05
CA ARG A 37 -20.22 10.93 29.28
C ARG A 37 -19.73 10.56 30.68
N GLY A 38 -20.59 10.67 31.69
CA GLY A 38 -20.28 10.22 33.05
C GLY A 38 -20.12 8.69 33.13
N GLU A 39 -21.06 7.95 32.54
CA GLU A 39 -21.02 6.47 32.49
C GLU A 39 -19.78 5.96 31.75
N LEU A 40 -19.42 6.59 30.62
CA LEU A 40 -18.19 6.30 29.88
C LEU A 40 -16.93 6.62 30.69
N ALA A 41 -16.90 7.76 31.40
CA ALA A 41 -15.76 8.13 32.24
C ALA A 41 -15.56 7.17 33.44
N VAL A 42 -16.66 6.68 34.02
CA VAL A 42 -16.64 5.66 35.08
C VAL A 42 -16.22 4.30 34.52
N SER A 43 -16.73 3.92 33.34
CA SER A 43 -16.38 2.65 32.67
C SER A 43 -14.94 2.63 32.15
N ALA A 44 -14.34 3.80 31.92
CA ALA A 44 -12.95 3.93 31.47
C ALA A 44 -11.90 3.53 32.53
N HIS A 45 -12.27 3.17 33.77
CA HIS A 45 -11.33 2.71 34.79
C HIS A 45 -11.87 1.44 35.47
N PRO A 46 -11.25 0.24 35.32
CA PRO A 46 -9.80 -0.03 35.29
C PRO A 46 -9.34 -0.80 34.03
N ARG A 47 -9.97 -0.56 32.87
CA ARG A 47 -9.62 -1.24 31.61
C ARG A 47 -9.49 -0.31 30.41
N ALA A 48 -9.25 0.98 30.64
CA ALA A 48 -8.55 1.76 29.62
C ALA A 48 -7.21 1.05 29.40
N ALA A 49 -7.08 0.37 28.25
CA ALA A 49 -5.80 -0.05 27.74
C ALA A 49 -4.97 1.22 27.56
N THR A 50 -4.27 1.61 28.62
CA THR A 50 -3.24 2.62 28.57
C THR A 50 -2.15 2.00 27.72
N VAL A 51 -2.13 2.38 26.44
CA VAL A 51 -0.99 2.10 25.57
C VAL A 51 0.23 2.60 26.36
N PRO A 52 1.20 1.72 26.68
CA PRO A 52 2.37 2.14 27.41
C PRO A 52 2.95 3.36 26.70
N HIS A 53 3.05 4.47 27.42
CA HIS A 53 3.69 5.65 26.86
C HIS A 53 5.05 5.20 26.33
N ALA A 54 5.37 5.55 25.09
CA ALA A 54 6.66 5.24 24.51
C ALA A 54 7.70 5.62 25.56
N ARG A 55 8.50 4.63 26.03
CA ARG A 55 9.54 4.89 27.02
C ARG A 55 10.34 6.06 26.46
N ALA A 56 10.16 7.26 27.03
CA ALA A 56 11.02 8.39 26.77
C ALA A 56 12.36 7.94 27.32
N ALA A 57 13.14 7.34 26.44
CA ALA A 57 14.34 6.65 26.79
C ALA A 57 15.33 7.73 27.23
N VAL A 58 15.37 7.94 28.55
CA VAL A 58 16.37 8.80 29.20
C VAL A 58 17.78 8.29 28.91
N GLN A 59 17.93 7.08 28.35
CA GLN A 59 19.18 6.53 27.81
C GLN A 59 18.92 5.60 26.61
N SER A 60 18.35 6.09 25.50
CA SER A 60 18.39 5.30 24.27
C SER A 60 19.78 5.44 23.63
N PRO A 61 20.57 4.35 23.47
CA PRO A 61 21.84 4.39 22.75
C PRO A 61 21.61 4.50 21.23
N ALA A 62 20.51 5.10 20.76
CA ALA A 62 20.19 5.20 19.35
C ALA A 62 21.30 5.91 18.53
N ALA A 63 22.04 6.84 19.15
CA ALA A 63 23.20 7.43 18.50
C ALA A 63 24.35 6.43 18.33
N GLU A 64 24.63 5.61 19.34
CA GLU A 64 25.64 4.54 19.30
C GLU A 64 25.24 3.44 18.32
N ILE A 65 23.96 3.04 18.29
CA ILE A 65 23.43 2.07 17.33
C ILE A 65 23.56 2.61 15.90
N ARG A 66 23.18 3.87 15.65
CA ARG A 66 23.33 4.47 14.31
C ARG A 66 24.79 4.55 13.88
N ALA A 67 25.71 4.86 14.80
CA ALA A 67 27.13 4.90 14.51
C ALA A 67 27.67 3.51 14.17
N ALA A 68 27.35 2.49 14.97
CA ALA A 68 27.78 1.11 14.75
C ALA A 68 27.22 0.53 13.43
N VAL A 69 25.95 0.83 13.10
CA VAL A 69 25.35 0.41 11.83
C VAL A 69 25.99 1.12 10.64
N ALA A 70 26.30 2.42 10.76
CA ALA A 70 26.96 3.16 9.69
C ALA A 70 28.38 2.66 9.43
N GLU A 71 29.12 2.32 10.49
CA GLU A 71 30.46 1.72 10.40
C GLU A 71 30.40 0.34 9.73
N ALA A 72 29.52 -0.55 10.19
CA ALA A 72 29.36 -1.88 9.59
C ALA A 72 28.96 -1.82 8.10
N LEU A 73 28.08 -0.89 7.71
CA LEU A 73 27.70 -0.69 6.30
C LEU A 73 28.86 -0.11 5.47
N ALA A 74 29.70 0.74 6.05
CA ALA A 74 30.88 1.28 5.37
C ALA A 74 31.92 0.19 5.10
N GLU A 75 32.16 -0.69 6.08
CA GLU A 75 33.05 -1.85 5.93
C GLU A 75 32.54 -2.83 4.86
N GLU A 76 31.23 -3.13 4.85
CA GLU A 76 30.63 -3.99 3.83
C GLU A 76 30.75 -3.38 2.43
N ARG A 77 30.43 -2.09 2.28
CA ARG A 77 30.57 -1.36 1.02
C ARG A 77 32.03 -1.36 0.53
N GLU A 78 32.99 -1.18 1.44
CA GLU A 78 34.41 -1.20 1.06
C GLU A 78 34.83 -2.58 0.55
N ARG A 79 34.30 -3.67 1.15
CA ARG A 79 34.50 -5.03 0.67
C ARG A 79 33.91 -5.24 -0.72
N GLU A 80 32.66 -4.84 -0.94
CA GLU A 80 32.03 -4.92 -2.26
C GLU A 80 32.80 -4.11 -3.33
N LEU A 81 33.26 -2.90 -2.98
CA LEU A 81 34.08 -2.09 -3.89
C LEU A 81 35.45 -2.73 -4.15
N ALA A 82 36.05 -3.40 -3.18
CA ALA A 82 37.32 -4.11 -3.36
C ALA A 82 37.14 -5.32 -4.29
N GLU A 83 36.07 -6.09 -4.12
CA GLU A 83 35.72 -7.19 -5.02
C GLU A 83 35.43 -6.70 -6.44
N ALA A 84 34.67 -5.61 -6.59
CA ALA A 84 34.43 -5.00 -7.88
C ALA A 84 35.75 -4.53 -8.54
N ARG A 85 36.64 -3.87 -7.79
CA ARG A 85 37.97 -3.47 -8.30
C ARG A 85 38.80 -4.68 -8.73
N ALA A 86 38.79 -5.76 -7.94
CA ALA A 86 39.52 -6.98 -8.27
C ALA A 86 38.94 -7.66 -9.52
N PHE A 87 37.62 -7.72 -9.65
CA PHE A 87 36.93 -8.25 -10.81
C PHE A 87 37.31 -7.47 -12.08
N TRP A 88 37.22 -6.14 -12.04
CA TRP A 88 37.59 -5.30 -13.18
C TRP A 88 39.07 -5.38 -13.53
N ALA A 89 39.96 -5.41 -12.54
CA ALA A 89 41.39 -5.61 -12.77
C ALA A 89 41.70 -6.97 -13.41
N ALA A 90 40.99 -8.03 -13.00
CA ALA A 90 41.13 -9.35 -13.60
C ALA A 90 40.59 -9.40 -15.04
N GLN A 91 39.50 -8.67 -15.32
CA GLN A 91 38.98 -8.54 -16.68
C GLN A 91 39.92 -7.74 -17.57
N GLU A 92 40.44 -6.60 -17.10
CA GLU A 92 41.42 -5.80 -17.84
C GLU A 92 42.72 -6.58 -18.10
N ALA A 93 43.17 -7.41 -17.16
CA ALA A 93 44.31 -8.30 -17.36
C ALA A 93 44.05 -9.38 -18.42
N ARG A 94 42.81 -9.92 -18.49
CA ARG A 94 42.40 -10.85 -19.55
C ARG A 94 42.30 -10.14 -20.90
N ASP A 95 41.66 -8.98 -20.96
CA ASP A 95 41.55 -8.18 -22.17
C ASP A 95 42.94 -7.75 -22.68
N ALA A 96 43.88 -7.43 -21.79
CA ALA A 96 45.27 -7.12 -22.15
C ALA A 96 46.08 -8.35 -22.59
N ALA A 97 45.75 -9.54 -22.11
CA ALA A 97 46.38 -10.79 -22.53
C ALA A 97 45.81 -11.32 -23.85
N ASP A 98 44.51 -11.15 -24.07
CA ASP A 98 43.78 -11.52 -25.29
C ASP A 98 43.89 -10.44 -26.38
N ALA A 99 44.35 -9.23 -26.03
CA ALA A 99 44.75 -8.22 -27.01
C ALA A 99 45.87 -8.81 -27.88
N PRO A 100 45.65 -8.98 -29.20
CA PRO A 100 46.67 -9.51 -30.09
C PRO A 100 47.89 -8.60 -29.99
N SER A 101 49.02 -9.18 -29.61
CA SER A 101 50.25 -8.46 -29.31
C SER A 101 50.68 -7.62 -30.51
N LEU A 102 50.30 -6.33 -30.54
CA LEU A 102 50.67 -5.40 -31.61
C LEU A 102 52.17 -5.05 -31.60
N LEU A 103 52.95 -5.65 -30.69
CA LEU A 103 54.39 -5.47 -30.58
C LEU A 103 55.19 -6.79 -30.42
N GLY A 104 54.55 -7.95 -30.64
CA GLY A 104 55.18 -9.26 -30.55
C GLY A 104 54.83 -10.09 -31.78
N GLY A 105 55.70 -10.05 -32.80
CA GLY A 105 55.48 -10.62 -34.12
C GLY A 105 54.91 -12.04 -34.14
N LEU A 106 53.93 -12.23 -35.01
CA LEU A 106 53.43 -13.53 -35.47
C LEU A 106 54.60 -14.38 -36.03
N PRO A 107 54.90 -15.57 -35.48
CA PRO A 107 55.74 -16.51 -36.19
C PRO A 107 54.84 -17.23 -37.20
N GLY A 108 54.75 -16.72 -38.43
CA GLY A 108 54.20 -17.52 -39.52
C GLY A 108 53.49 -16.82 -40.68
N LEU A 109 53.35 -15.50 -40.70
CA LEU A 109 52.80 -14.81 -41.87
C LEU A 109 53.78 -13.74 -42.33
N GLY A 110 54.30 -13.92 -43.55
CA GLY A 110 55.31 -13.05 -44.17
C GLY A 110 54.88 -11.59 -44.26
N GLU A 111 55.86 -10.72 -44.43
CA GLU A 111 55.82 -9.24 -44.34
C GLU A 111 54.84 -8.50 -45.28
N ASP A 112 53.95 -9.18 -46.02
CA ASP A 112 53.15 -8.58 -47.10
C ASP A 112 51.62 -8.80 -46.98
N SER A 113 51.05 -8.80 -45.76
CA SER A 113 49.58 -8.82 -45.62
C SER A 113 49.06 -7.47 -45.08
N PRO A 114 48.34 -6.66 -45.88
CA PRO A 114 47.78 -5.41 -45.39
C PRO A 114 46.73 -5.71 -44.32
N VAL A 115 46.95 -5.17 -43.13
CA VAL A 115 45.98 -5.20 -42.02
C VAL A 115 44.69 -4.55 -42.49
N PHE A 116 43.64 -5.35 -42.68
CA PHE A 116 42.34 -4.88 -43.11
C PHE A 116 41.61 -4.27 -41.91
N LEU A 117 41.61 -2.93 -41.83
CA LEU A 117 40.66 -2.18 -41.01
C LEU A 117 39.42 -1.89 -41.88
N PRO A 118 38.22 -2.34 -41.47
CA PRO A 118 37.00 -2.12 -42.24
C PRO A 118 36.74 -0.61 -42.36
N ARG A 119 36.47 -0.16 -43.57
CA ARG A 119 36.20 1.25 -43.86
C ARG A 119 34.70 1.45 -43.83
N GLN A 120 34.20 2.64 -43.46
CA GLN A 120 32.75 2.95 -43.45
C GLN A 120 32.04 2.69 -44.79
N ALA A 121 32.76 2.60 -45.90
CA ALA A 121 32.20 2.22 -47.20
C ALA A 121 31.77 0.75 -47.30
N ASP A 122 32.31 -0.14 -46.46
CA ASP A 122 32.03 -1.58 -46.49
C ASP A 122 30.70 -1.94 -45.79
N LEU A 123 30.03 -0.96 -45.16
CA LEU A 123 28.71 -1.10 -44.52
C LEU A 123 27.56 -0.56 -45.38
N VAL A 124 27.85 0.03 -46.54
CA VAL A 124 26.82 0.52 -47.47
C VAL A 124 26.22 -0.67 -48.22
N GLY A 125 24.94 -0.96 -47.98
CA GLY A 125 24.19 -2.04 -48.64
C GLY A 125 23.66 -3.14 -47.73
N LEU A 126 23.94 -3.08 -46.42
CA LEU A 126 23.28 -3.89 -45.41
C LEU A 126 22.03 -3.14 -44.88
N GLU A 127 21.04 -2.97 -45.75
CA GLU A 127 19.70 -2.56 -45.31
C GLU A 127 19.04 -3.72 -44.56
N PRO A 128 18.53 -3.53 -43.34
CA PRO A 128 17.82 -4.57 -42.62
C PRO A 128 16.52 -4.86 -43.36
N VAL A 129 16.43 -6.05 -43.96
CA VAL A 129 15.17 -6.61 -44.47
C VAL A 129 14.30 -6.98 -43.27
N LEU A 130 13.75 -5.98 -42.59
CA LEU A 130 12.56 -6.14 -41.75
C LEU A 130 11.39 -5.77 -42.65
N GLY A 131 10.73 -6.82 -43.15
CA GLY A 131 9.58 -6.70 -44.06
C GLY A 131 8.46 -5.89 -43.43
N ASP A 132 8.00 -4.90 -44.19
CA ASP A 132 6.95 -3.93 -43.87
C ASP A 132 5.53 -4.44 -44.21
N ASP A 133 5.36 -5.73 -44.49
CA ASP A 133 4.15 -6.27 -45.14
C ASP A 133 3.28 -7.20 -44.26
N LEU A 134 3.27 -7.03 -42.94
CA LEU A 134 2.31 -7.77 -42.07
C LEU A 134 1.52 -6.87 -41.10
N ALA A 135 1.48 -5.56 -41.36
CA ALA A 135 0.67 -4.63 -40.60
C ALA A 135 -0.69 -4.43 -41.27
N ASP A 136 -1.59 -5.40 -41.17
CA ASP A 136 -3.02 -5.07 -41.17
C ASP A 136 -3.85 -6.16 -40.50
N GLU A 137 -4.76 -5.69 -39.63
CA GLU A 137 -5.92 -6.38 -39.07
C GLU A 137 -5.70 -7.23 -37.81
N TYR A 138 -5.28 -6.58 -36.71
CA TYR A 138 -5.68 -6.99 -35.36
C TYR A 138 -6.46 -5.85 -34.69
N PRO A 139 -7.58 -6.12 -34.00
CA PRO A 139 -8.33 -5.07 -33.31
C PRO A 139 -7.45 -4.43 -32.24
N GLU A 140 -7.02 -3.19 -32.51
CA GLU A 140 -6.11 -2.35 -31.70
C GLU A 140 -6.56 -2.11 -30.24
N ASP A 141 -7.79 -2.50 -29.88
CA ASP A 141 -8.45 -2.21 -28.60
C ASP A 141 -8.62 -3.43 -27.68
N SER A 142 -7.83 -4.49 -27.85
CA SER A 142 -7.89 -5.63 -26.93
C SER A 142 -7.21 -5.31 -25.59
N ALA A 143 -7.89 -5.57 -24.46
CA ALA A 143 -7.38 -5.28 -23.10
C ALA A 143 -6.04 -5.98 -22.80
N GLU A 144 -5.79 -7.11 -23.46
CA GLU A 144 -4.54 -7.88 -23.37
C GLU A 144 -3.37 -7.18 -24.09
N LEU A 145 -3.63 -6.50 -25.22
CA LEU A 145 -2.64 -5.69 -25.93
C LEU A 145 -2.32 -4.40 -25.16
N ALA A 146 -3.32 -3.80 -24.51
CA ALA A 146 -3.12 -2.67 -23.60
C ALA A 146 -2.30 -3.05 -22.36
N ALA A 147 -2.47 -4.26 -21.84
CA ALA A 147 -1.63 -4.81 -20.77
C ALA A 147 -0.20 -5.10 -21.24
N ALA A 148 -0.01 -5.62 -22.46
CA ALA A 148 1.31 -5.88 -23.05
C ALA A 148 2.06 -4.59 -23.42
N ARG A 149 1.35 -3.49 -23.74
CA ARG A 149 1.92 -2.15 -23.95
C ARG A 149 2.35 -1.45 -22.65
N ARG A 150 2.13 -2.05 -21.47
CA ARG A 150 2.70 -1.55 -20.20
C ARG A 150 4.22 -1.64 -20.29
N ARG A 151 4.84 -0.51 -20.61
CA ARG A 151 6.27 -0.37 -20.87
C ARG A 151 7.06 -0.76 -19.62
N HIS A 152 8.13 -1.52 -19.80
CA HIS A 152 9.03 -1.91 -18.72
C HIS A 152 9.63 -0.65 -18.05
N PRO A 153 9.86 -0.62 -16.72
CA PRO A 153 10.39 0.55 -16.02
C PRO A 153 11.73 1.09 -16.54
N SER A 154 12.50 0.27 -17.27
CA SER A 154 13.76 0.66 -17.90
C SER A 154 13.60 1.33 -19.27
N HIS A 155 12.38 1.46 -19.79
CA HIS A 155 12.11 2.10 -21.07
C HIS A 155 12.23 3.64 -20.92
N PRO A 156 12.90 4.36 -21.84
CA PRO A 156 13.16 5.81 -21.70
C PRO A 156 11.87 6.65 -21.60
N ASP A 157 10.80 6.20 -22.23
CA ASP A 157 9.47 6.83 -22.18
C ASP A 157 8.57 6.31 -21.05
N PHE A 158 9.10 5.51 -20.12
CA PHE A 158 8.31 5.06 -18.97
C PHE A 158 8.02 6.25 -18.06
N VAL A 159 6.76 6.69 -18.03
CA VAL A 159 6.26 7.65 -17.06
C VAL A 159 5.50 6.86 -16.00
N PRO A 160 5.98 6.81 -14.75
CA PRO A 160 5.22 6.20 -13.67
C PRO A 160 3.85 6.87 -13.58
N VAL A 161 2.78 6.07 -13.55
CA VAL A 161 1.47 6.60 -13.16
C VAL A 161 1.63 7.14 -11.75
N GLN A 162 1.51 8.46 -11.59
CA GLN A 162 1.52 9.05 -10.26
C GLN A 162 0.17 8.73 -9.62
N PRO A 163 0.13 7.88 -8.57
CA PRO A 163 -1.10 7.67 -7.84
C PRO A 163 -1.54 9.00 -7.26
N ASN A 164 -2.82 9.36 -7.40
CA ASN A 164 -3.38 10.51 -6.70
C ASN A 164 -3.74 10.05 -5.29
N PRO A 165 -2.90 10.31 -4.26
CA PRO A 165 -3.02 9.63 -2.97
C PRO A 165 -4.33 9.97 -2.26
N GLY A 166 -4.90 11.16 -2.53
CA GLY A 166 -6.19 11.58 -1.98
C GLY A 166 -7.36 10.82 -2.58
N ALA A 167 -7.39 10.66 -3.91
CA ALA A 167 -8.45 9.90 -4.59
C ALA A 167 -8.41 8.41 -4.23
N ASP A 168 -7.21 7.84 -4.10
CA ASP A 168 -7.02 6.44 -3.67
C ASP A 168 -7.49 6.22 -2.22
N HIS A 169 -7.26 7.21 -1.34
CA HIS A 169 -7.74 7.16 0.05
C HIS A 169 -9.26 7.22 0.13
N GLU A 170 -9.90 8.19 -0.51
CA GLU A 170 -11.37 8.31 -0.53
C GLU A 170 -12.02 7.04 -1.08
N ARG A 171 -11.49 6.52 -2.20
CA ARG A 171 -11.98 5.25 -2.78
C ARG A 171 -11.84 4.08 -1.82
N THR A 172 -10.71 3.99 -1.12
CA THR A 172 -10.47 2.92 -0.13
C THR A 172 -11.45 3.03 1.04
N VAL A 173 -11.66 4.24 1.57
CA VAL A 173 -12.60 4.48 2.68
C VAL A 173 -14.03 4.10 2.27
N SER A 174 -14.51 4.58 1.12
CA SER A 174 -15.85 4.21 0.62
C SER A 174 -15.98 2.70 0.43
N ARG A 175 -14.94 2.02 -0.08
CA ARG A 175 -14.99 0.57 -0.26
C ARG A 175 -15.03 -0.18 1.08
N LEU A 176 -14.31 0.29 2.09
CA LEU A 176 -14.36 -0.29 3.45
C LEU A 176 -15.74 -0.09 4.09
N GLU A 177 -16.38 1.06 3.88
CA GLU A 177 -17.75 1.34 4.34
C GLU A 177 -18.75 0.41 3.65
N GLU A 178 -18.67 0.24 2.33
CA GLU A 178 -19.53 -0.69 1.57
C GLU A 178 -19.39 -2.14 2.06
N LEU A 179 -18.16 -2.61 2.28
CA LEU A 179 -17.90 -3.95 2.82
C LEU A 179 -18.50 -4.14 4.22
N ALA A 180 -18.38 -3.12 5.07
CA ALA A 180 -18.90 -3.14 6.43
C ALA A 180 -20.43 -3.10 6.47
N GLU A 181 -21.07 -2.26 5.64
CA GLU A 181 -22.53 -2.16 5.54
C GLU A 181 -23.14 -3.46 4.98
N ALA A 182 -22.54 -4.01 3.93
CA ALA A 182 -22.99 -5.26 3.33
C ALA A 182 -22.70 -6.50 4.22
N ARG A 183 -21.87 -6.33 5.26
CA ARG A 183 -21.31 -7.43 6.08
C ARG A 183 -20.76 -8.54 5.20
N THR A 184 -20.01 -8.15 4.17
CA THR A 184 -19.42 -9.10 3.22
C THR A 184 -18.46 -10.03 3.97
N ALA A 185 -18.65 -11.34 3.79
CA ALA A 185 -17.82 -12.34 4.44
C ALA A 185 -16.41 -12.35 3.86
N LEU A 186 -15.44 -12.60 4.74
CA LEU A 186 -14.08 -12.90 4.38
C LEU A 186 -14.03 -14.33 3.82
N ALA A 187 -13.32 -14.51 2.71
CA ALA A 187 -13.16 -15.76 2.01
C ALA A 187 -11.75 -16.35 2.19
N ASP A 188 -10.72 -15.50 2.23
CA ASP A 188 -9.32 -15.92 2.36
C ASP A 188 -8.47 -14.84 3.04
N VAL A 189 -7.43 -15.26 3.76
CA VAL A 189 -6.42 -14.38 4.37
C VAL A 189 -5.04 -14.95 4.13
N ARG A 190 -4.18 -14.15 3.52
CA ARG A 190 -2.81 -14.49 3.14
C ARG A 190 -1.84 -13.53 3.84
N PRO A 191 -1.30 -13.90 5.00
CA PRO A 191 -0.28 -13.09 5.66
C PRO A 191 0.99 -13.03 4.82
N GLY A 192 1.60 -11.85 4.77
CA GLY A 192 2.83 -11.63 4.02
C GLY A 192 4.04 -12.25 4.70
N PRO A 193 5.07 -12.68 3.94
CA PRO A 193 6.34 -13.05 4.53
C PRO A 193 6.88 -11.84 5.31
N LEU A 194 7.27 -12.08 6.56
CA LEU A 194 7.78 -11.06 7.49
C LEU A 194 6.77 -9.99 7.91
N GLY A 195 5.46 -10.16 7.65
CA GLY A 195 4.44 -9.18 8.02
C GLY A 195 4.52 -7.88 7.21
N THR A 196 5.04 -7.93 5.99
CA THR A 196 5.18 -6.74 5.13
C THR A 196 3.89 -6.40 4.39
N LEU A 197 3.16 -7.40 3.91
CA LEU A 197 1.94 -7.23 3.13
C LEU A 197 0.97 -8.37 3.39
N ASP A 198 -0.14 -8.08 4.05
CA ASP A 198 -1.22 -9.06 4.21
C ASP A 198 -2.30 -8.83 3.15
N VAL A 199 -2.84 -9.90 2.58
CA VAL A 199 -3.91 -9.86 1.57
C VAL A 199 -5.15 -10.55 2.10
N TYR A 200 -6.28 -9.86 2.09
CA TYR A 200 -7.58 -10.32 2.55
C TYR A 200 -8.54 -10.34 1.38
N VAL A 201 -9.21 -11.46 1.14
CA VAL A 201 -10.14 -11.64 0.02
C VAL A 201 -11.55 -11.81 0.58
N PHE A 202 -12.49 -11.03 0.08
CA PHE A 202 -13.90 -11.07 0.44
C PHE A 202 -14.70 -11.90 -0.57
N THR A 203 -15.88 -12.38 -0.17
CA THR A 203 -16.74 -13.20 -1.02
C THR A 203 -17.30 -12.48 -2.24
N ASP A 204 -17.30 -11.14 -2.24
CA ASP A 204 -17.70 -10.33 -3.38
C ASP A 204 -16.57 -10.12 -4.40
N GLY A 205 -15.39 -10.72 -4.16
CA GLY A 205 -14.19 -10.57 -4.98
C GLY A 205 -13.29 -9.43 -4.53
N THR A 206 -13.71 -8.58 -3.59
CA THR A 206 -12.88 -7.47 -3.11
C THR A 206 -11.63 -8.00 -2.41
N THR A 207 -10.49 -7.37 -2.70
CA THR A 207 -9.21 -7.64 -2.06
C THR A 207 -8.75 -6.42 -1.26
N LEU A 208 -8.30 -6.64 -0.03
CA LEU A 208 -7.62 -5.65 0.79
C LEU A 208 -6.15 -6.03 0.93
N CYS A 209 -5.28 -5.13 0.52
CA CYS A 209 -3.84 -5.21 0.72
C CYS A 209 -3.46 -4.29 1.87
N MET A 210 -2.85 -4.83 2.93
CA MET A 210 -2.54 -4.09 4.16
C MET A 210 -1.03 -4.09 4.45
N THR A 211 -0.49 -2.92 4.82
CA THR A 211 0.93 -2.72 5.13
C THR A 211 1.08 -1.77 6.33
N PRO A 212 1.93 -2.06 7.33
CA PRO A 212 2.51 -3.37 7.59
C PRO A 212 1.41 -4.40 7.93
N GLY A 213 1.66 -5.66 7.61
CA GLY A 213 0.83 -6.77 8.02
C GLY A 213 1.01 -7.09 9.51
N HIS A 214 -0.04 -7.56 10.16
CA HIS A 214 0.01 -7.98 11.56
C HIS A 214 -0.25 -9.49 11.63
N ARG A 215 0.84 -10.25 11.69
CA ARG A 215 0.83 -11.69 11.49
C ARG A 215 -0.11 -12.43 12.44
N GLU A 216 -0.12 -12.08 13.72
CA GLU A 216 -0.99 -12.74 14.71
C GLU A 216 -2.48 -12.53 14.40
N THR A 217 -2.90 -11.33 13.98
CA THR A 217 -4.30 -11.06 13.65
C THR A 217 -4.70 -11.71 12.33
N ALA A 218 -3.80 -11.71 11.35
CA ALA A 218 -4.00 -12.39 10.08
C ALA A 218 -4.11 -13.92 10.30
N GLU A 219 -3.25 -14.51 11.14
CA GLU A 219 -3.29 -15.92 11.51
C GLU A 219 -4.58 -16.27 12.26
N ARG A 220 -5.05 -15.41 13.18
CA ARG A 220 -6.34 -15.59 13.87
C ARG A 220 -7.53 -15.57 12.92
N LEU A 221 -7.57 -14.64 11.96
CA LEU A 221 -8.64 -14.59 10.95
C LEU A 221 -8.58 -15.79 10.00
N ALA A 222 -7.37 -16.20 9.60
CA ALA A 222 -7.19 -17.39 8.78
C ALA A 222 -7.61 -18.67 9.53
N GLU A 223 -7.37 -18.75 10.84
CA GLU A 223 -7.84 -19.87 11.67
C GLU A 223 -9.36 -19.87 11.81
N ALA A 224 -9.99 -18.71 12.02
CA ALA A 224 -11.46 -18.61 12.04
C ALA A 224 -12.07 -19.11 10.71
N LEU A 225 -11.47 -18.77 9.57
CA LEU A 225 -11.90 -19.29 8.27
C LEU A 225 -11.75 -20.83 8.19
N ARG A 226 -10.62 -21.37 8.66
CA ARG A 226 -10.41 -22.83 8.71
C ARG A 226 -11.36 -23.55 9.66
N SER A 227 -11.80 -22.92 10.74
CA SER A 227 -12.80 -23.46 11.66
C SER A 227 -14.24 -23.37 11.14
N GLY A 228 -14.44 -22.84 9.93
CA GLY A 228 -15.76 -22.72 9.30
C GLY A 228 -16.53 -21.46 9.70
N THR A 229 -15.88 -20.53 10.38
CA THR A 229 -16.43 -19.20 10.66
C THR A 229 -16.32 -18.33 9.41
N ALA A 230 -17.25 -17.39 9.25
CA ALA A 230 -17.21 -16.37 8.21
C ALA A 230 -16.97 -14.98 8.83
N PRO A 231 -15.72 -14.56 9.04
CA PRO A 231 -15.44 -13.23 9.58
C PRO A 231 -15.98 -12.13 8.67
N VAL A 232 -16.47 -11.04 9.25
CA VAL A 232 -16.97 -9.88 8.49
C VAL A 232 -16.30 -8.60 8.99
N LEU A 233 -16.09 -7.65 8.08
CA LEU A 233 -15.65 -6.31 8.48
C LEU A 233 -16.83 -5.61 9.16
N LEU A 234 -16.63 -5.13 10.39
CA LEU A 234 -17.62 -4.33 11.13
C LEU A 234 -17.46 -2.84 10.87
N GLY A 235 -16.26 -2.41 10.51
CA GLY A 235 -15.96 -1.02 10.23
C GLY A 235 -14.47 -0.79 10.05
N GLY A 236 -14.16 0.25 9.27
CA GLY A 236 -12.83 0.78 9.11
C GLY A 236 -12.84 2.29 9.30
N SER A 237 -11.83 2.83 9.96
CA SER A 237 -11.60 4.28 10.02
C SER A 237 -10.19 4.59 9.56
N GLY A 238 -10.02 5.63 8.73
CA GLY A 238 -8.73 6.12 8.29
C GLY A 238 -8.41 7.51 8.83
N ILE A 239 -7.16 7.77 9.23
CA ILE A 239 -6.64 9.12 9.50
C ILE A 239 -5.23 9.27 8.94
N SER A 240 -5.02 10.29 8.10
CA SER A 240 -3.70 10.61 7.51
C SER A 240 -3.00 9.41 6.86
N GLY A 241 -3.77 8.51 6.22
CA GLY A 241 -3.26 7.31 5.54
C GLY A 241 -3.22 6.04 6.40
N ALA A 242 -3.21 6.15 7.73
CA ALA A 242 -3.31 5.00 8.63
C ALA A 242 -4.77 4.55 8.79
N TYR A 243 -4.98 3.26 9.02
CA TYR A 243 -6.28 2.63 9.13
C TYR A 243 -6.40 1.78 10.39
N ALA A 244 -7.58 1.81 10.99
CA ALA A 244 -8.02 0.88 12.03
C ALA A 244 -9.22 0.08 11.50
N LEU A 245 -9.10 -1.24 11.46
CA LEU A 245 -10.14 -2.15 10.97
C LEU A 245 -10.60 -3.07 12.09
N THR A 246 -11.91 -3.33 12.16
CA THR A 246 -12.49 -4.27 13.12
C THR A 246 -13.20 -5.38 12.38
N PHE A 247 -12.80 -6.63 12.62
CA PHE A 247 -13.46 -7.82 12.11
C PHE A 247 -14.17 -8.55 13.25
N SER A 248 -15.36 -9.08 13.00
CA SER A 248 -15.96 -10.07 13.91
C SER A 248 -15.65 -11.47 13.43
N CYS A 249 -15.31 -12.38 14.33
CA CYS A 249 -15.10 -13.80 14.01
C CYS A 249 -16.33 -14.65 14.37
N GLY A 250 -17.53 -14.18 14.06
CA GLY A 250 -18.76 -14.99 14.06
C GLY A 250 -19.48 -15.19 15.40
N ASP A 251 -18.83 -15.08 16.55
CA ASP A 251 -19.52 -15.15 17.85
C ASP A 251 -19.93 -13.76 18.35
N ALA A 252 -21.20 -13.41 18.11
CA ALA A 252 -21.77 -12.14 18.54
C ALA A 252 -21.92 -12.01 20.07
N GLU A 253 -21.92 -13.14 20.80
CA GLU A 253 -22.04 -13.20 22.26
C GLU A 253 -20.68 -13.18 22.98
N ASP A 254 -19.58 -13.43 22.27
CA ASP A 254 -18.23 -13.33 22.82
C ASP A 254 -17.57 -12.00 22.41
N PRO A 255 -17.43 -11.02 23.33
CA PRO A 255 -16.79 -9.74 23.04
C PRO A 255 -15.31 -9.88 22.65
N ASP A 256 -14.66 -11.02 22.96
CA ASP A 256 -13.27 -11.31 22.58
C ASP A 256 -13.15 -11.95 21.16
N SER A 257 -14.28 -12.17 20.47
CA SER A 257 -14.30 -12.69 19.09
C SER A 257 -13.90 -11.65 18.04
N ASN A 258 -13.78 -10.38 18.43
CA ASN A 258 -13.38 -9.31 17.52
C ASN A 258 -11.87 -9.28 17.34
N VAL A 259 -11.45 -9.04 16.10
CA VAL A 259 -10.05 -8.84 15.70
C VAL A 259 -9.88 -7.40 15.26
N TYR A 260 -8.96 -6.70 15.91
CA TYR A 260 -8.61 -5.32 15.62
C TYR A 260 -7.27 -5.27 14.89
N ILE A 261 -7.23 -4.56 13.77
CA ILE A 261 -6.04 -4.44 12.92
C ILE A 261 -5.71 -2.97 12.75
N LEU A 262 -4.43 -2.63 12.93
CA LEU A 262 -3.85 -1.33 12.59
C LEU A 262 -2.95 -1.51 11.38
N ALA A 263 -3.11 -0.66 10.37
CA ALA A 263 -2.28 -0.67 9.17
C ALA A 263 -1.91 0.77 8.78
N ASP A 264 -0.68 0.99 8.35
CA ASP A 264 -0.21 2.29 7.85
C ASP A 264 -0.75 2.59 6.45
N ARG A 265 -1.14 1.54 5.71
CA ARG A 265 -1.72 1.65 4.38
C ARG A 265 -2.66 0.48 4.13
N VAL A 266 -3.82 0.81 3.59
CA VAL A 266 -4.80 -0.15 3.06
C VAL A 266 -5.09 0.25 1.63
N ILE A 267 -5.11 -0.74 0.74
CA ILE A 267 -5.57 -0.57 -0.64
C ILE A 267 -6.71 -1.56 -0.84
N ALA A 268 -7.90 -1.04 -1.19
CA ALA A 268 -9.05 -1.85 -1.55
C ALA A 268 -9.21 -1.89 -3.08
N SER A 269 -9.23 -3.09 -3.66
CA SER A 269 -9.49 -3.29 -5.08
C SER A 269 -10.56 -4.36 -5.27
N LEU A 270 -11.50 -4.10 -6.16
CA LEU A 270 -12.41 -5.11 -6.70
C LEU A 270 -11.82 -5.69 -7.98
#